data_AF-A0A0U4C4L4-F1
#
_entry.id   AF-A0A0U4C4L4-F1
#
_cell.length_a   1.000
_cell.length_b   1.000
_cell.length_c   1.000
_cell.angle_alpha   90.00
_cell.angle_beta   90.00
_cell.angle_gamma   90.00
#
_symmetry.space_group_name_H-M   'P 1'
#
loop_
_entity.id
_entity.type
_entity.pdbx_description
1 polymer ?
#
loop_
_entity_poly.entity_id
_entity_poly.type
_entity_poly.pdbx_seq_one_letter_code
_entity_poly.pdbx_strand_id
1 'polypeptide(L)'
;MRIELEPLDVERDVDLLHAWVTHPRSRFWMMQGASVDDVRREYADIVASPHHDAWLGRVDDGDGAGGGAGPWAAKSTGGAGPWAANSPAFLAETYDPARSALSAVLDVRPGDLGMHVLVAPTDTPVHGFTTEVFAAVMRHCFALLGHADEPTARVVVEPDAANTAIHALNARAGFVVEGEVQLPDKRALLSTCTREQWERSELGAAVVAR
;
A
#
# COMPACT_ATOMS: atom_id res chain seq x y z
N MET A 1 -6.99 -15.88 4.09
CA MET A 1 -5.83 -15.08 3.75
C MET A 1 -5.81 -14.03 4.80
N ARG A 2 -4.93 -14.21 5.77
CA ARG A 2 -4.63 -13.16 6.73
C ARG A 2 -3.64 -12.23 6.05
N ILE A 3 -3.84 -10.93 6.19
CA ILE A 3 -2.89 -9.91 5.81
C ILE A 3 -2.52 -9.16 7.08
N GLU A 4 -1.23 -9.09 7.36
CA GLU A 4 -0.66 -8.33 8.47
C GLU A 4 0.35 -7.33 7.92
N LEU A 5 0.38 -6.15 8.52
CA LEU A 5 1.38 -5.13 8.24
C LEU A 5 2.21 -4.97 9.51
N GLU A 6 3.52 -5.09 9.38
CA GLU A 6 4.49 -4.84 10.43
C GLU A 6 5.42 -3.68 10.03
N PRO A 7 5.98 -2.92 10.99
CA PRO A 7 7.03 -1.95 10.68
C PRO A 7 8.16 -2.63 9.93
N LEU A 8 8.67 -1.97 8.90
CA LEU A 8 9.77 -2.49 8.08
C LEU A 8 11.04 -2.64 8.92
N ASP A 9 11.69 -3.80 8.83
CA ASP A 9 13.04 -4.02 9.35
C ASP A 9 14.02 -3.93 8.17
N VAL A 10 14.69 -2.79 8.04
CA VAL A 10 15.56 -2.50 6.89
C VAL A 10 16.68 -3.53 6.75
N GLU A 11 17.35 -3.88 7.85
CA GLU A 11 18.49 -4.81 7.79
C GLU A 11 18.05 -6.22 7.42
N ARG A 12 16.88 -6.64 7.88
CA ARG A 12 16.30 -7.95 7.53
C ARG A 12 15.77 -8.00 6.09
N ASP A 13 15.16 -6.91 5.62
CA ASP A 13 14.30 -6.93 4.43
C ASP A 13 14.92 -6.25 3.20
N VAL A 14 16.08 -5.60 3.31
CA VAL A 14 16.68 -4.78 2.22
C VAL A 14 16.87 -5.52 0.90
N ASP A 15 17.34 -6.77 0.91
CA ASP A 15 17.56 -7.53 -0.33
C ASP A 15 16.22 -7.85 -1.02
N LEU A 16 15.18 -8.14 -0.23
CA LEU A 16 13.82 -8.35 -0.72
C LEU A 16 13.26 -7.07 -1.31
N LEU A 17 13.39 -5.94 -0.59
CA LEU A 17 12.93 -4.65 -1.07
C LEU A 17 13.64 -4.24 -2.35
N HIS A 18 14.97 -4.40 -2.41
CA HIS A 18 15.76 -4.10 -3.61
C HIS A 18 15.21 -4.86 -4.82
N ALA A 19 14.96 -6.16 -4.68
CA ALA A 19 14.37 -6.98 -5.74
C ALA A 19 12.99 -6.48 -6.18
N TRP A 20 12.17 -5.96 -5.25
CA TRP A 20 10.83 -5.48 -5.55
C TRP A 20 10.82 -4.10 -6.20
N VAL A 21 11.52 -3.12 -5.62
CA VAL A 21 11.46 -1.71 -6.04
C VAL A 21 12.22 -1.46 -7.34
N THR A 22 13.21 -2.31 -7.65
CA THR A 22 13.96 -2.21 -8.92
C THR A 22 13.33 -3.01 -10.07
N HIS A 23 12.35 -3.86 -9.78
CA HIS A 23 11.73 -4.73 -10.78
C HIS A 23 11.06 -3.92 -11.90
N PRO A 24 11.11 -4.34 -13.18
CA PRO A 24 10.48 -3.60 -14.30
C PRO A 24 8.97 -3.36 -14.15
N ARG A 25 8.25 -4.25 -13.44
CA ARG A 25 6.82 -4.07 -13.12
C ARG A 25 6.57 -2.97 -12.08
N SER A 26 7.57 -2.61 -11.28
CA SER A 26 7.53 -1.58 -10.26
C SER A 26 7.95 -0.21 -10.80
N ARG A 27 7.84 0.01 -12.12
CA ARG A 27 8.40 1.21 -12.75
C ARG A 27 7.88 2.54 -12.22
N PHE A 28 6.67 2.55 -11.65
CA PHE A 28 6.07 3.74 -11.03
C PHE A 28 6.59 4.03 -9.62
N TRP A 29 7.41 3.14 -9.06
CA TRP A 29 8.19 3.35 -7.82
C TRP A 29 9.50 4.10 -8.08
N MET A 30 9.91 4.25 -9.35
CA MET A 30 11.03 5.09 -9.78
C MET A 30 12.42 4.70 -9.23
N MET A 31 12.59 3.46 -8.74
CA MET A 31 13.85 2.96 -8.17
C MET A 31 14.60 1.93 -9.05
N GLN A 32 14.28 1.80 -10.35
CA GLN A 32 14.84 0.77 -11.24
C GLN A 32 16.38 0.78 -11.35
N GLY A 33 17.01 1.94 -11.12
CA GLY A 33 18.47 2.10 -11.15
C GLY A 33 19.16 1.99 -9.80
N ALA A 34 18.42 1.76 -8.71
CA ALA A 34 18.96 1.76 -7.36
C ALA A 34 19.82 0.52 -7.09
N SER A 35 20.96 0.72 -6.44
CA SER A 35 21.72 -0.35 -5.80
C SER A 35 21.06 -0.77 -4.48
N VAL A 36 21.46 -1.93 -3.94
CA VAL A 36 21.02 -2.38 -2.60
C VAL A 36 21.38 -1.34 -1.54
N ASP A 37 22.53 -0.66 -1.67
CA ASP A 37 22.96 0.37 -0.73
C ASP A 37 22.12 1.65 -0.85
N ASP A 38 21.66 2.00 -2.05
CA ASP A 38 20.73 3.12 -2.24
C ASP A 38 19.39 2.82 -1.57
N VAL A 39 18.86 1.59 -1.76
CA VAL A 39 17.63 1.12 -1.11
C VAL A 39 17.79 1.11 0.40
N ARG A 40 18.91 0.59 0.93
CA ARG A 40 19.17 0.59 2.37
C ARG A 40 19.11 2.00 2.95
N ARG A 41 19.78 2.95 2.31
CA ARG A 41 19.81 4.35 2.78
C ARG A 41 18.42 4.97 2.76
N GLU A 42 17.70 4.84 1.65
CA GLU A 42 16.35 5.40 1.51
C GLU A 42 15.41 4.89 2.61
N TYR A 43 15.30 3.58 2.79
CA TYR A 43 14.39 3.03 3.80
C TYR A 43 14.89 3.23 5.23
N ALA A 44 16.21 3.35 5.47
CA ALA A 44 16.73 3.75 6.77
C ALA A 44 16.35 5.19 7.11
N ASP A 45 16.40 6.10 6.14
CA ASP A 45 15.97 7.49 6.31
C ASP A 45 14.46 7.58 6.57
N ILE A 46 13.65 6.77 5.88
CA ILE A 46 12.21 6.65 6.16
C ILE A 46 11.98 6.15 7.59
N VAL A 47 12.56 5.01 7.98
CA VAL A 47 12.34 4.42 9.32
C VAL A 47 12.84 5.34 10.45
N ALA A 48 13.82 6.21 10.18
CA ALA A 48 14.29 7.21 11.14
C ALA A 48 13.43 8.50 11.18
N SER A 49 12.50 8.68 10.25
CA SER A 49 11.68 9.88 10.10
C SER A 49 10.52 9.90 11.10
N PRO A 50 10.21 11.05 11.72
CA PRO A 50 8.97 11.22 12.49
C PRO A 50 7.73 11.45 11.60
N HIS A 51 7.91 11.54 10.28
CA HIS A 51 6.88 11.99 9.33
C HIS A 51 6.66 11.03 8.16
N HIS A 52 7.29 9.85 8.20
CA HIS A 52 7.22 8.85 7.15
C HIS A 52 7.49 7.48 7.78
N ASP A 53 6.61 6.53 7.55
CA ASP A 53 6.76 5.15 7.98
C ASP A 53 6.77 4.21 6.77
N ALA A 54 7.50 3.10 6.90
CA ALA A 54 7.47 1.99 5.95
C ALA A 54 6.98 0.72 6.63
N TRP A 55 6.14 -0.04 5.92
CA TRP A 55 5.44 -1.21 6.42
C TRP A 55 5.65 -2.39 5.47
N LEU A 56 6.05 -3.53 6.01
CA LEU A 56 6.09 -4.78 5.25
C LEU A 56 4.79 -5.55 5.47
N GLY A 57 4.11 -5.83 4.35
CA GLY A 57 2.90 -6.62 4.31
C GLY A 57 3.20 -8.10 4.14
N ARG A 58 2.71 -8.92 5.07
CA ARG A 58 2.83 -10.38 5.03
C ARG A 58 1.46 -11.04 4.88
N VAL A 59 1.46 -12.17 4.19
CA VAL A 59 0.26 -12.95 3.92
C VAL A 59 0.46 -14.40 4.33
N ASP A 60 -0.60 -14.98 4.87
CA ASP A 60 -0.71 -16.41 5.06
C ASP A 60 -2.03 -16.91 4.47
N ASP A 61 -2.05 -18.19 4.14
CA ASP A 61 -3.25 -18.89 3.70
C ASP A 61 -4.15 -19.29 4.87
N GLY A 62 -4.08 -18.67 6.06
CA GLY A 62 -4.91 -19.05 7.20
C GLY A 62 -4.86 -20.55 7.50
N ASP A 63 -3.93 -20.95 8.34
CA ASP A 63 -3.80 -22.28 8.90
C ASP A 63 -5.16 -22.95 9.24
N GLY A 64 -5.32 -24.21 8.80
CA GLY A 64 -6.54 -25.01 8.78
C GLY A 64 -7.14 -25.42 10.13
N ALA A 65 -7.28 -24.48 11.07
CA ALA A 65 -7.98 -24.63 12.34
C ALA A 65 -9.17 -23.67 12.40
N GLY A 66 -10.29 -24.07 11.79
CA GLY A 66 -11.63 -23.58 12.13
C GLY A 66 -12.01 -22.17 11.66
N GLY A 67 -12.77 -22.10 10.56
CA GLY A 67 -13.67 -20.97 10.30
C GLY A 67 -13.43 -20.22 8.99
N GLY A 68 -13.95 -20.78 7.90
CA GLY A 68 -14.15 -20.07 6.63
C GLY A 68 -13.04 -20.25 5.61
N ALA A 69 -13.25 -21.16 4.65
CA ALA A 69 -12.48 -21.24 3.43
C ALA A 69 -12.58 -19.87 2.72
N GLY A 70 -11.51 -19.08 2.79
CA GLY A 70 -11.45 -17.83 2.03
C GLY A 70 -11.54 -18.12 0.52
N PRO A 71 -11.82 -17.11 -0.32
CA PRO A 71 -12.02 -17.29 -1.76
C PRO A 71 -10.82 -17.91 -2.51
N TRP A 72 -9.65 -17.93 -1.89
CA TRP A 72 -8.39 -18.49 -2.39
C TRP A 72 -8.17 -19.96 -1.95
N ALA A 73 -9.01 -20.51 -1.07
CA ALA A 73 -8.85 -21.84 -0.47
C ALA A 73 -9.35 -23.02 -1.34
N ALA A 74 -9.54 -22.86 -2.66
CA ALA A 74 -10.16 -23.91 -3.47
C ALA A 74 -9.36 -24.30 -4.73
N LYS A 75 -8.91 -25.57 -4.77
CA LYS A 75 -9.10 -26.57 -5.87
C LYS A 75 -8.00 -27.66 -5.95
N SER A 76 -7.16 -27.86 -4.94
CA SER A 76 -6.36 -29.08 -4.84
C SER A 76 -6.88 -29.94 -3.71
N THR A 77 -6.93 -31.24 -3.93
CA THR A 77 -7.15 -32.25 -2.89
C THR A 77 -6.07 -32.06 -1.81
N GLY A 78 -6.35 -31.27 -0.77
CA GLY A 78 -5.53 -31.15 0.44
C GLY A 78 -4.29 -30.24 0.37
N GLY A 79 -4.19 -29.28 -0.56
CA GLY A 79 -3.03 -28.37 -0.62
C GLY A 79 -3.29 -27.02 0.05
N ALA A 80 -2.30 -26.52 0.79
CA ALA A 80 -2.21 -25.11 1.19
C ALA A 80 -2.41 -24.19 -0.03
N GLY A 81 -2.87 -22.96 0.19
CA GLY A 81 -3.02 -21.98 -0.90
C GLY A 81 -1.65 -21.57 -1.50
N PRO A 82 -1.61 -20.48 -2.29
CA PRO A 82 -0.39 -20.08 -2.97
C PRO A 82 0.70 -19.50 -2.06
N TRP A 83 0.42 -19.26 -0.78
CA TRP A 83 1.32 -18.56 0.14
C TRP A 83 1.79 -19.47 1.27
N ALA A 84 3.11 -19.58 1.44
CA ALA A 84 3.65 -20.10 2.68
C ALA A 84 3.22 -19.18 3.84
N ALA A 85 3.14 -19.73 5.05
CA ALA A 85 2.82 -18.94 6.24
C ALA A 85 3.79 -17.75 6.37
N ASN A 86 3.24 -16.56 6.62
CA ASN A 86 3.98 -15.32 6.82
C ASN A 86 4.83 -14.86 5.62
N SER A 87 4.38 -15.15 4.39
CA SER A 87 5.08 -14.75 3.16
C SER A 87 5.02 -13.24 2.97
N PRO A 88 6.16 -12.55 2.78
CA PRO A 88 6.13 -11.12 2.45
C PRO A 88 5.58 -10.93 1.04
N ALA A 89 4.66 -9.98 0.86
CA ALA A 89 3.92 -9.84 -0.39
C ALA A 89 3.65 -8.42 -0.85
N PHE A 90 3.86 -7.41 -0.01
CA PHE A 90 3.77 -6.01 -0.44
C PHE A 90 4.54 -5.09 0.52
N LEU A 91 4.87 -3.91 0.01
CA LEU A 91 5.39 -2.78 0.76
C LEU A 91 4.30 -1.70 0.78
N ALA A 92 4.12 -1.04 1.93
CA ALA A 92 3.34 0.18 2.03
C ALA A 92 4.15 1.27 2.73
N GLU A 93 3.90 2.51 2.35
CA GLU A 93 4.46 3.68 3.02
C GLU A 93 3.32 4.59 3.44
N THR A 94 3.45 5.20 4.61
CA THR A 94 2.55 6.27 5.09
C THR A 94 3.37 7.49 5.44
N TYR A 95 2.91 8.68 5.09
CA TYR A 95 3.69 9.89 5.33
C TYR A 95 2.78 11.11 5.59
N ASP A 96 3.34 12.15 6.21
CA ASP A 96 2.68 13.44 6.40
C ASP A 96 2.74 14.26 5.10
N PRO A 97 1.61 14.53 4.41
CA PRO A 97 1.60 15.33 3.19
C PRO A 97 2.14 16.76 3.38
N ALA A 98 2.08 17.32 4.59
CA ALA A 98 2.66 18.64 4.89
C ALA A 98 4.20 18.64 4.84
N ARG A 99 4.82 17.45 4.88
CA ARG A 99 6.27 17.23 4.86
C ARG A 99 6.78 16.67 3.54
N SER A 100 5.92 16.53 2.54
CA SER A 100 6.27 16.07 1.20
C SER A 100 6.10 17.17 0.14
N ALA A 101 6.39 16.83 -1.12
CA ALA A 101 6.15 17.71 -2.27
C ALA A 101 4.67 18.08 -2.44
N LEU A 102 3.75 17.34 -1.81
CA LEU A 102 2.32 17.65 -1.83
C LEU A 102 2.00 18.98 -1.15
N SER A 103 2.78 19.41 -0.16
CA SER A 103 2.56 20.69 0.55
C SER A 103 2.51 21.92 -0.38
N ALA A 104 3.06 21.82 -1.59
CA ALA A 104 3.04 22.89 -2.58
C ALA A 104 1.79 22.88 -3.48
N VAL A 105 1.05 21.77 -3.56
CA VAL A 105 -0.06 21.56 -4.52
C VAL A 105 -1.37 21.12 -3.88
N LEU A 106 -1.33 20.63 -2.64
CA LEU A 106 -2.48 20.21 -1.85
C LEU A 106 -2.72 21.20 -0.72
N ASP A 107 -3.98 21.60 -0.54
CA ASP A 107 -4.46 22.20 0.71
C ASP A 107 -4.49 21.10 1.79
N VAL A 108 -3.36 20.93 2.48
CA VAL A 108 -3.18 19.90 3.51
C VAL A 108 -4.01 20.25 4.74
N ARG A 109 -4.77 19.28 5.22
CA ARG A 109 -5.69 19.42 6.37
C ARG A 109 -5.23 18.56 7.54
N PRO A 110 -5.59 18.93 8.79
CA PRO A 110 -5.44 18.05 9.93
C PRO A 110 -6.10 16.68 9.67
N GLY A 111 -5.40 15.60 10.01
CA GLY A 111 -5.82 14.22 9.74
C GLY A 111 -5.62 13.73 8.30
N ASP A 112 -4.92 14.48 7.43
CA ASP A 112 -4.47 13.96 6.14
C ASP A 112 -3.30 12.98 6.32
N LEU A 113 -3.37 11.82 5.66
CA LEU A 113 -2.31 10.82 5.62
C LEU A 113 -2.01 10.44 4.17
N GLY A 114 -0.77 10.64 3.72
CA GLY A 114 -0.32 10.16 2.42
C GLY A 114 -0.03 8.66 2.48
N MET A 115 -0.26 7.94 1.37
CA MET A 115 0.15 6.54 1.29
C MET A 115 0.65 6.11 -0.09
N HIS A 116 1.65 5.23 -0.11
CA HIS A 116 2.07 4.47 -1.30
C HIS A 116 1.96 2.97 -1.04
N VAL A 117 1.75 2.19 -2.10
CA VAL A 117 1.67 0.73 -2.01
C VAL A 117 2.31 0.08 -3.23
N LEU A 118 3.14 -0.93 -2.99
CA LEU A 118 3.76 -1.78 -3.99
C LEU A 118 3.48 -3.24 -3.66
N VAL A 119 2.77 -3.94 -4.55
CA VAL A 119 2.60 -5.39 -4.45
C VAL A 119 3.83 -6.08 -5.05
N ALA A 120 4.35 -7.09 -4.35
CA ALA A 120 5.50 -7.87 -4.77
C ALA A 120 5.32 -8.34 -6.24
N PRO A 121 6.31 -8.11 -7.12
CA PRO A 121 6.27 -8.60 -8.48
C PRO A 121 6.17 -10.13 -8.52
N THR A 122 5.31 -10.67 -9.39
CA THR A 122 5.11 -12.12 -9.55
C THR A 122 4.82 -12.49 -11.00
N ASP A 123 5.24 -13.70 -11.40
CA ASP A 123 4.90 -14.32 -12.69
C ASP A 123 3.66 -15.23 -12.60
N THR A 124 3.18 -15.50 -11.38
CA THR A 124 1.99 -16.30 -11.11
C THR A 124 0.96 -15.45 -10.37
N PRO A 125 0.31 -14.49 -11.06
CA PRO A 125 -0.63 -13.58 -10.43
C PRO A 125 -1.85 -14.33 -9.88
N VAL A 126 -2.24 -13.99 -8.65
CA VAL A 126 -3.47 -14.48 -8.03
C VAL A 126 -4.57 -13.44 -8.25
N HIS A 127 -5.66 -13.84 -8.90
CA HIS A 127 -6.78 -12.94 -9.18
C HIS A 127 -7.35 -12.36 -7.87
N GLY A 128 -7.58 -11.04 -7.85
CA GLY A 128 -8.11 -10.33 -6.68
C GLY A 128 -7.07 -10.00 -5.60
N PHE A 129 -5.85 -10.54 -5.66
CA PHE A 129 -4.84 -10.36 -4.61
C PHE A 129 -4.51 -8.89 -4.34
N THR A 130 -4.22 -8.12 -5.39
CA THR A 130 -3.96 -6.67 -5.26
C THR A 130 -5.13 -5.91 -4.64
N THR A 131 -6.38 -6.35 -4.87
CA THR A 131 -7.57 -5.73 -4.27
C THR A 131 -7.60 -5.97 -2.77
N GLU A 132 -7.27 -7.18 -2.31
CA GLU A 132 -7.19 -7.52 -0.88
C GLU A 132 -6.03 -6.78 -0.19
N VAL A 133 -4.85 -6.69 -0.83
CA VAL A 133 -3.71 -5.91 -0.33
C VAL A 133 -4.11 -4.44 -0.17
N PHE A 134 -4.68 -3.85 -1.22
CA PHE A 134 -5.07 -2.43 -1.19
C PHE A 134 -6.11 -2.17 -0.09
N ALA A 135 -7.09 -3.05 0.06
CA ALA A 135 -8.06 -2.96 1.14
C ALA A 135 -7.41 -3.07 2.53
N ALA A 136 -6.43 -3.95 2.71
CA ALA A 136 -5.69 -4.06 3.96
C ALA A 136 -4.89 -2.79 4.28
N VAL A 137 -4.23 -2.18 3.29
CA VAL A 137 -3.51 -0.92 3.44
C VAL A 137 -4.46 0.23 3.80
N MET A 138 -5.62 0.34 3.15
CA MET A 138 -6.62 1.37 3.49
C MET A 138 -7.15 1.22 4.92
N ARG A 139 -7.45 -0.01 5.36
CA ARG A 139 -7.82 -0.27 6.76
C ARG A 139 -6.72 0.14 7.72
N HIS A 140 -5.47 -0.18 7.39
CA HIS A 140 -4.31 0.19 8.19
C HIS A 140 -4.18 1.72 8.31
N CYS A 141 -4.23 2.45 7.19
CA CYS A 141 -4.19 3.92 7.16
C CYS A 141 -5.25 4.55 8.07
N PHE A 142 -6.47 4.03 8.05
CA PHE A 142 -7.56 4.50 8.90
C PHE A 142 -7.54 3.96 10.35
N ALA A 143 -6.69 3.00 10.67
CA ALA A 143 -6.49 2.53 12.05
C ALA A 143 -5.35 3.27 12.76
N LEU A 144 -4.43 3.89 12.01
CA LEU A 144 -3.33 4.68 12.52
C LEU A 144 -3.81 5.98 13.18
N LEU A 145 -3.05 6.43 14.18
CA LEU A 145 -2.91 7.84 14.47
C LEU A 145 -1.88 8.39 13.46
N GLY A 146 -2.22 9.43 12.73
CA GLY A 146 -1.30 10.07 11.79
C GLY A 146 -0.13 10.75 12.52
N HIS A 147 0.79 11.34 11.76
CA HIS A 147 2.05 11.90 12.28
C HIS A 147 1.92 13.11 13.23
N ALA A 148 0.71 13.63 13.41
CA ALA A 148 0.38 14.68 14.38
C ALA A 148 -0.35 14.14 15.63
N ASP A 149 -0.31 12.82 15.88
CA ASP A 149 -1.09 12.11 16.89
C ASP A 149 -2.62 12.28 16.74
N GLU A 150 -3.06 12.64 15.53
CA GLU A 150 -4.47 12.81 15.18
C GLU A 150 -4.99 11.62 14.37
N PRO A 151 -6.23 11.14 14.60
CA PRO A 151 -6.80 10.08 13.78
C PRO A 151 -6.85 10.45 12.30
N THR A 152 -6.52 9.51 11.43
CA THR A 152 -6.63 9.71 9.98
C THR A 152 -8.09 9.98 9.59
N ALA A 153 -8.32 11.18 9.04
CA ALA A 153 -9.60 11.62 8.51
C ALA A 153 -9.70 11.40 6.99
N ARG A 154 -8.58 11.59 6.28
CA ARG A 154 -8.51 11.53 4.81
C ARG A 154 -7.16 10.95 4.37
N VAL A 155 -7.22 9.94 3.50
CA VAL A 155 -6.04 9.37 2.84
C VAL A 155 -5.81 10.09 1.52
N VAL A 156 -4.55 10.38 1.21
CA VAL A 156 -4.10 11.13 0.04
C VAL A 156 -3.18 10.27 -0.80
N VAL A 157 -3.35 10.32 -2.13
CA VAL A 157 -2.50 9.62 -3.09
C VAL A 157 -2.24 10.46 -4.34
N GLU A 158 -1.05 10.29 -4.92
CA GLU A 158 -0.57 11.01 -6.09
C GLU A 158 0.11 10.05 -7.09
N PRO A 159 -0.63 9.03 -7.58
CA PRO A 159 -0.10 8.15 -8.62
C PRO A 159 0.27 8.93 -9.89
N ASP A 160 1.25 8.43 -10.63
CA ASP A 160 1.59 8.95 -11.96
C ASP A 160 0.36 8.97 -12.88
N ALA A 161 0.15 10.07 -13.60
CA ALA A 161 -1.02 10.30 -14.44
C ALA A 161 -1.19 9.26 -15.57
N ALA A 162 -0.13 8.54 -15.94
CA ALA A 162 -0.20 7.44 -16.92
C ALA A 162 -0.52 6.07 -16.29
N ASN A 163 -0.57 5.95 -14.96
CA ASN A 163 -0.86 4.70 -14.26
C ASN A 163 -2.38 4.44 -14.17
N THR A 164 -3.02 4.16 -15.30
CA THR A 164 -4.49 3.96 -15.35
C THR A 164 -4.98 2.77 -14.52
N ALA A 165 -4.13 1.77 -14.27
CA ALA A 165 -4.47 0.62 -13.44
C ALA A 165 -4.66 1.00 -11.96
N ILE A 166 -3.75 1.80 -11.38
CA ILE A 166 -3.93 2.26 -10.00
C ILE A 166 -5.08 3.27 -9.89
N HIS A 167 -5.34 4.09 -10.92
CA HIS A 167 -6.50 4.98 -10.92
C HIS A 167 -7.82 4.21 -10.83
N ALA A 168 -7.96 3.12 -11.58
CA ALA A 168 -9.13 2.25 -11.50
C ALA A 168 -9.27 1.60 -10.11
N LEU A 169 -8.16 1.18 -9.50
CA LEU A 169 -8.17 0.60 -8.16
C LEU A 169 -8.54 1.65 -7.08
N ASN A 170 -7.96 2.85 -7.16
CA ASN A 170 -8.26 3.98 -6.28
C ASN A 170 -9.76 4.33 -6.34
N ALA A 171 -10.33 4.43 -7.54
CA ALA A 171 -11.77 4.70 -7.70
C ALA A 171 -12.64 3.62 -7.03
N ARG A 172 -12.29 2.34 -7.17
CA ARG A 172 -13.00 1.23 -6.51
C ARG A 172 -12.86 1.26 -4.98
N ALA A 173 -11.79 1.86 -4.46
CA ALA A 173 -11.58 2.13 -3.03
C ALA A 173 -12.19 3.46 -2.55
N GLY A 174 -12.93 4.18 -3.40
CA GLY A 174 -13.64 5.40 -3.01
C GLY A 174 -12.82 6.68 -3.10
N PHE A 175 -11.61 6.65 -3.66
CA PHE A 175 -10.85 7.87 -3.92
C PHE A 175 -11.56 8.74 -4.95
N VAL A 176 -11.59 10.04 -4.66
CA VAL A 176 -12.06 11.10 -5.55
C VAL A 176 -10.86 11.87 -6.07
N VAL A 177 -10.83 12.12 -7.38
CA VAL A 177 -9.78 12.91 -8.03
C VAL A 177 -9.98 14.39 -7.68
N GLU A 178 -8.95 15.01 -7.12
CA GLU A 178 -8.90 16.46 -6.87
C GLU A 178 -8.40 17.20 -8.12
N GLY A 179 -7.47 16.59 -8.86
CA GLY A 179 -6.96 17.15 -10.12
C GLY A 179 -5.62 16.56 -10.53
N GLU A 180 -5.17 16.93 -11.73
CA GLU A 180 -3.83 16.63 -12.20
C GLU A 180 -2.86 17.72 -11.71
N VAL A 181 -1.75 17.32 -11.11
CA VAL A 181 -0.73 18.21 -10.53
C VAL A 181 0.66 17.87 -11.06
N GLN A 182 1.54 18.86 -11.11
CA GLN A 182 2.95 18.65 -11.43
C GLN A 182 3.77 18.57 -10.13
N LEU A 183 4.41 17.42 -9.89
CA LEU A 183 5.39 17.20 -8.83
C LEU A 183 6.81 17.25 -9.43
N PRO A 184 7.88 17.34 -8.61
CA PRO A 184 9.25 17.44 -9.13
C PRO A 184 9.67 16.29 -10.07
N ASP A 185 9.15 15.09 -9.82
CA ASP A 185 9.52 13.84 -10.46
C ASP A 185 8.50 13.33 -11.49
N LYS A 186 7.23 13.71 -11.35
CA LYS A 186 6.13 13.20 -12.19
C LYS A 186 4.96 14.16 -12.32
N ARG A 187 4.14 13.91 -13.34
CA ARG A 187 2.79 14.46 -13.43
C ARG A 187 1.84 13.46 -12.76
N ALA A 188 1.13 13.90 -11.73
CA ALA A 188 0.36 13.00 -10.86
C ALA A 188 -1.13 13.32 -10.90
N LEU A 189 -1.96 12.30 -10.68
CA LEU A 189 -3.40 12.45 -10.50
C LEU A 189 -3.72 12.46 -9.00
N LEU A 190 -3.67 13.65 -8.39
CA LEU A 190 -3.94 13.84 -6.97
C LEU A 190 -5.37 13.43 -6.65
N SER A 191 -5.51 12.50 -5.69
CA SER A 191 -6.80 11.97 -5.27
C SER A 191 -6.87 11.84 -3.76
N THR A 192 -8.06 11.98 -3.19
CA THR A 192 -8.27 11.84 -1.75
C THR A 192 -9.43 10.88 -1.43
N CYS A 193 -9.37 10.24 -0.27
CA CYS A 193 -10.42 9.34 0.22
C CYS A 193 -10.65 9.55 1.71
N THR A 194 -11.85 9.99 2.10
CA THR A 194 -12.27 10.04 3.50
C THR A 194 -12.68 8.66 3.99
N ARG A 195 -12.74 8.47 5.31
CA ARG A 195 -13.24 7.22 5.90
C ARG A 195 -14.63 6.84 5.39
N GLU A 196 -15.52 7.82 5.32
CA GLU A 196 -16.89 7.63 4.83
C GLU A 196 -16.93 7.21 3.36
N GLN A 197 -16.07 7.79 2.52
CA GLN A 197 -15.95 7.39 1.11
C GLN A 197 -15.42 5.95 0.99
N TRP A 198 -14.40 5.60 1.76
CA TRP A 198 -13.85 4.24 1.82
C TRP A 198 -14.93 3.23 2.23
N GLU A 199 -15.64 3.47 3.33
CA GLU A 199 -16.67 2.54 3.87
C GLU A 199 -17.82 2.30 2.88
N ARG A 200 -18.13 3.28 2.01
CA ARG A 200 -19.15 3.14 0.96
C ARG A 200 -18.63 2.61 -0.38
N SER A 201 -17.32 2.46 -0.52
CA SER A 201 -16.70 2.00 -1.76
C SER A 201 -16.89 0.49 -1.97
N GLU A 202 -16.61 0.01 -3.19
CA GLU A 202 -16.67 -1.42 -3.52
C GLU A 202 -15.77 -2.25 -2.58
N LEU A 203 -14.54 -1.77 -2.35
CA LEU A 203 -13.55 -2.47 -1.53
C LEU A 203 -13.87 -2.35 -0.04
N GLY A 204 -14.27 -1.17 0.45
CA GLY A 204 -14.58 -0.98 1.86
C GLY A 204 -15.85 -1.68 2.31
N ALA A 205 -16.91 -1.68 1.48
CA ALA A 205 -18.14 -2.41 1.79
C ALA A 205 -17.89 -3.93 1.89
N ALA A 206 -17.02 -4.47 1.04
CA ALA A 206 -16.64 -5.89 1.08
C ALA A 206 -15.86 -6.28 2.35
N VAL A 207 -15.16 -5.31 2.98
CA VAL A 207 -14.50 -5.50 4.27
C VAL A 207 -15.50 -5.43 5.42
N VAL A 208 -16.38 -4.43 5.44
CA VAL A 208 -17.36 -4.24 6.53
C VAL A 208 -18.36 -5.40 6.61
N ALA A 209 -18.62 -6.06 5.48
CA ALA A 209 -19.51 -7.22 5.41
C ALA A 209 -18.88 -8.55 5.88
N ARG A 210 -17.58 -8.59 6.21
CA ARG A 210 -16.85 -9.79 6.68
C ARG A 210 -16.72 -9.78 8.20
#